data_AF-X1G2W5-F1
#
_entry.id   AF-X1G2W5-F1
#
_cell.length_a   1.000
_cell.length_b   1.000
_cell.length_c   1.000
_cell.angle_alpha   90.00
_cell.angle_beta   90.00
_cell.angle_gamma   90.00
#
_symmetry.space_group_name_H-M   'P 1'
#
loop_
_entity.id
_entity.type
_entity.pdbx_description
1 polymer ?
#
loop_
_entity_poly.entity_id
_entity_poly.type
_entity_poly.pdbx_seq_one_letter_code
_entity_poly.pdbx_strand_id
1 'polypeptide(L)'
;VVLMEGRKKATLRINGLTKDCTTNLGGLFKTRSFKHIVQQNCLTHVKWIASKHIKAFAGLSKQSRKPVPKEWRWLLKRFYALIDSETESDSYVKLEIIRYTVERLKGEKISELHTALKQLESWLPKIIAHQRNPDLPKTNNMTEGFHKKYEYYPSFKKGMIKPEGAQRVLDYRTFGHNFKGFPIYIEEVRIKYKEYRVILLGDSKNPSLKGAGMYFKHKFLRLDKWYGNYMEVWNQYFRIL
;
A
#
# COMPACT_ATOMS: atom_id res chain seq x y z
N VAL A 1 -8.25 -11.74 18.67
CA VAL A 1 -7.58 -10.74 17.78
C VAL A 1 -6.05 -10.78 18.00
N VAL A 2 -5.21 -10.67 16.96
CA VAL A 2 -3.74 -10.60 17.12
C VAL A 2 -3.30 -9.13 17.16
N LEU A 3 -2.81 -8.67 18.32
CA LEU A 3 -2.23 -7.33 18.46
C LEU A 3 -0.87 -7.28 17.75
N MET A 4 -0.60 -6.22 16.99
CA MET A 4 0.68 -6.04 16.31
C MET A 4 1.65 -5.25 17.18
N GLU A 5 2.89 -5.74 17.36
CA GLU A 5 3.92 -4.93 18.02
C GLU A 5 4.28 -3.70 17.17
N GLY A 6 4.23 -2.52 17.79
CA GLY A 6 4.79 -1.31 17.22
C GLY A 6 6.31 -1.45 17.13
N ARG A 7 6.87 -1.28 15.92
CA ARG A 7 8.32 -1.42 15.70
C ARG A 7 9.08 -0.26 16.35
N LYS A 8 9.53 -0.43 17.59
CA LYS A 8 10.42 0.53 18.27
C LYS A 8 11.82 0.42 17.65
N LYS A 9 12.36 1.55 17.14
CA LYS A 9 13.75 1.69 16.66
C LYS A 9 14.16 0.85 15.43
N ALA A 10 13.23 0.44 14.57
CA ALA A 10 13.62 -0.11 13.27
C ALA A 10 14.02 1.04 12.33
N THR A 11 15.31 1.17 11.98
CA THR A 11 15.71 1.94 10.80
C THR A 11 15.00 1.33 9.60
N LEU A 12 14.03 2.05 9.03
CA LEU A 12 13.27 1.62 7.87
C LEU A 12 14.25 1.41 6.70
N ARG A 13 14.72 0.19 6.50
CA ARG A 13 15.52 -0.18 5.34
C ARG A 13 14.58 -0.38 4.17
N ILE A 14 14.43 0.68 3.37
CA ILE A 14 13.65 0.64 2.14
C ILE A 14 14.51 -0.01 1.07
N ASN A 15 14.30 -1.29 0.78
CA ASN A 15 15.00 -1.98 -0.31
C ASN A 15 14.29 -1.83 -1.67
N GLY A 16 13.03 -1.39 -1.64
CA GLY A 16 12.20 -1.20 -2.80
C GLY A 16 11.16 -0.11 -2.59
N LEU A 17 10.90 0.69 -3.63
CA LEU A 17 9.91 1.75 -3.62
C LEU A 17 9.08 1.68 -4.89
N THR A 18 7.75 1.71 -4.73
CA THR A 18 6.87 2.03 -5.87
C THR A 18 6.52 3.50 -5.86
N LYS A 19 6.64 4.15 -7.02
CA LYS A 19 6.34 5.56 -7.20
C LYS A 19 5.49 5.81 -8.44
N ASP A 20 4.92 7.00 -8.50
CA ASP A 20 4.20 7.45 -9.69
C ASP A 20 5.16 7.71 -10.85
N CYS A 21 4.64 7.62 -12.08
CA CYS A 21 5.44 7.78 -13.29
C CYS A 21 5.95 9.23 -13.47
N THR A 22 5.40 10.19 -12.72
CA THR A 22 5.65 11.64 -12.84
C THR A 22 6.65 12.20 -11.83
N THR A 23 6.95 11.48 -10.74
CA THR A 23 7.86 11.97 -9.70
C THR A 23 9.31 11.83 -10.17
N ASN A 24 9.99 12.96 -10.38
CA ASN A 24 11.38 13.03 -10.83
C ASN A 24 12.38 12.88 -9.67
N LEU A 25 12.16 11.90 -8.79
CA LEU A 25 13.14 11.51 -7.78
C LEU A 25 14.35 10.77 -8.39
N GLY A 26 14.40 10.64 -9.73
CA GLY A 26 15.35 9.79 -10.45
C GLY A 26 16.83 10.14 -10.23
N GLY A 27 17.15 11.41 -9.93
CA GLY A 27 18.51 11.80 -9.55
C GLY A 27 18.91 11.31 -8.16
N LEU A 28 17.99 11.40 -7.19
CA LEU A 28 18.23 11.01 -5.80
C LEU A 28 18.64 9.53 -5.68
N PHE A 29 17.93 8.65 -6.38
CA PHE A 29 18.16 7.20 -6.34
C PHE A 29 19.37 6.74 -7.17
N LYS A 30 20.03 7.64 -7.90
CA LYS A 30 21.34 7.36 -8.54
C LYS A 30 22.51 7.61 -7.59
N THR A 31 22.29 8.33 -6.48
CA THR A 31 23.36 8.61 -5.51
C THR A 31 23.76 7.35 -4.74
N ARG A 32 25.02 7.27 -4.30
CA ARG A 32 25.58 6.09 -3.60
C ARG A 32 24.72 5.66 -2.41
N SER A 33 24.15 6.61 -1.68
CA SER A 33 23.31 6.38 -0.50
C SER A 33 21.98 5.71 -0.80
N PHE A 34 21.45 5.86 -2.02
CA PHE A 34 20.11 5.36 -2.39
C PHE A 34 20.12 4.39 -3.58
N LYS A 35 21.29 4.07 -4.15
CA LYS A 35 21.43 3.16 -5.31
C LYS A 35 20.88 1.76 -5.07
N HIS A 36 20.84 1.34 -3.81
CA HIS A 36 20.40 0.00 -3.39
C HIS A 36 18.88 -0.14 -3.40
N ILE A 37 18.13 0.97 -3.56
CA ILE A 37 16.67 0.97 -3.52
C ILE A 37 16.14 0.69 -4.93
N VAL A 38 15.50 -0.46 -5.10
CA VAL A 38 14.88 -0.84 -6.38
C VAL A 38 13.63 0.00 -6.61
N GLN A 39 13.50 0.58 -7.80
CA GLN A 39 12.35 1.40 -8.15
C GLN A 39 11.35 0.63 -9.01
N GLN A 40 10.08 0.74 -8.65
CA GLN A 40 8.95 0.32 -9.47
C GLN A 40 8.07 1.52 -9.83
N ASN A 41 7.51 1.50 -11.04
CA ASN A 41 6.42 2.40 -11.39
C ASN A 41 5.10 1.82 -10.90
N CYS A 42 4.22 2.67 -10.37
CA CYS A 42 2.85 2.27 -10.05
C CYS A 42 2.13 1.83 -11.33
N LEU A 43 1.77 0.55 -11.41
CA LEU A 43 1.18 -0.08 -12.59
C LEU A 43 -0.16 0.57 -12.96
N THR A 44 -0.96 1.00 -11.98
CA THR A 44 -2.20 1.76 -12.24
C THR A 44 -1.93 3.08 -12.96
N HIS A 45 -0.88 3.81 -12.56
CA HIS A 45 -0.50 5.04 -13.23
C HIS A 45 0.00 4.78 -14.66
N VAL A 46 0.75 3.69 -14.87
CA VAL A 46 1.17 3.27 -16.22
C VAL A 46 -0.06 2.97 -17.09
N LYS A 47 -1.05 2.23 -16.56
CA LYS A 47 -2.32 1.94 -17.25
C LYS A 47 -3.06 3.21 -17.63
N TRP A 48 -3.15 4.19 -16.74
CA TRP A 48 -3.80 5.46 -17.06
C TRP A 48 -3.08 6.21 -18.17
N ILE A 49 -1.74 6.26 -18.14
CA ILE A 49 -0.96 6.92 -19.17
C ILE A 49 -1.19 6.25 -20.53
N ALA A 50 -1.12 4.92 -20.60
CA ALA A 50 -1.47 4.15 -21.80
C ALA A 50 -2.90 4.46 -22.27
N SER A 51 -3.87 4.47 -21.35
CA SER A 51 -5.27 4.81 -21.65
C SER A 51 -5.44 6.22 -22.22
N LYS A 52 -4.73 7.22 -21.68
CA LYS A 52 -4.77 8.60 -22.17
C LYS A 52 -4.34 8.70 -23.64
N HIS A 53 -3.24 8.04 -24.00
CA HIS A 53 -2.73 8.04 -25.36
C HIS A 53 -3.64 7.26 -26.33
N ILE A 54 -4.19 6.13 -25.90
CA ILE A 54 -5.14 5.35 -26.73
C ILE A 54 -6.45 6.10 -26.93
N LYS A 55 -6.94 6.83 -25.90
CA LYS A 55 -8.08 7.75 -26.04
C LYS A 55 -7.79 8.84 -27.08
N ALA A 56 -6.61 9.47 -27.01
CA ALA A 56 -6.18 10.49 -27.96
C ALA A 56 -6.13 9.96 -29.39
N PHE A 57 -5.54 8.78 -29.58
CA PHE A 57 -5.52 8.07 -30.86
C PHE A 57 -6.94 7.80 -31.38
N ALA A 58 -7.85 7.34 -30.51
CA ALA A 58 -9.26 7.11 -30.82
C ALA A 58 -10.12 8.39 -30.99
N GLY A 59 -9.49 9.57 -31.03
CA GLY A 59 -10.18 10.84 -31.25
C GLY A 59 -10.74 11.52 -30.00
N LEU A 60 -10.60 10.94 -28.81
CA LEU A 60 -11.03 11.54 -27.55
C LEU A 60 -9.94 12.44 -26.94
N SER A 61 -10.34 13.40 -26.10
CA SER A 61 -9.36 14.12 -25.26
C SER A 61 -8.64 13.15 -24.30
N LYS A 62 -7.34 13.37 -24.05
CA LYS A 62 -6.54 12.63 -23.05
C LYS A 62 -7.19 12.66 -21.66
N GLN A 63 -7.88 13.75 -21.32
CA GLN A 63 -8.52 13.93 -20.02
C GLN A 63 -9.98 13.42 -20.00
N SER A 64 -10.47 12.88 -21.11
CA SER A 64 -11.85 12.42 -21.23
C SER A 64 -12.17 11.33 -20.21
N ARG A 65 -13.28 11.51 -19.49
CA ARG A 65 -13.86 10.49 -18.60
C ARG A 65 -14.58 9.38 -19.37
N LYS A 66 -14.88 9.59 -20.66
CA LYS A 66 -15.51 8.56 -21.51
C LYS A 66 -14.59 7.34 -21.63
N PRO A 67 -15.16 6.12 -21.70
CA PRO A 67 -14.38 4.92 -21.97
C PRO A 67 -13.77 4.98 -23.37
N VAL A 68 -12.72 4.18 -23.60
CA VAL A 68 -12.18 3.99 -24.96
C VAL A 68 -13.29 3.41 -25.86
N PRO A 69 -13.48 3.95 -27.08
CA PRO A 69 -14.46 3.44 -28.04
C PRO A 69 -14.29 1.94 -28.30
N LYS A 70 -15.40 1.23 -28.57
CA LYS A 70 -15.46 -0.24 -28.57
C LYS A 70 -14.44 -0.86 -29.54
N GLU A 71 -14.31 -0.25 -30.71
CA GLU A 71 -13.40 -0.60 -31.79
C GLU A 71 -11.91 -0.49 -31.42
N TRP A 72 -11.56 0.27 -30.37
CA TRP A 72 -10.17 0.46 -29.90
C TRP A 72 -9.90 -0.19 -28.53
N ARG A 73 -10.89 -0.83 -27.90
CA ARG A 73 -10.71 -1.50 -26.59
C ARG A 73 -9.72 -2.66 -26.65
N TRP A 74 -9.62 -3.35 -27.78
CA TRP A 74 -8.65 -4.43 -27.97
C TRP A 74 -7.21 -3.92 -27.88
N LEU A 75 -6.94 -2.70 -28.39
CA LEU A 75 -5.63 -2.08 -28.33
C LEU A 75 -5.28 -1.72 -26.89
N LEU A 76 -6.22 -1.13 -26.14
CA LEU A 76 -6.06 -0.89 -24.71
C LEU A 76 -5.77 -2.18 -23.94
N LYS A 77 -6.50 -3.25 -24.24
CA LYS A 77 -6.29 -4.57 -23.61
C LYS A 77 -4.88 -5.11 -23.87
N ARG A 78 -4.32 -4.92 -25.08
CA ARG A 78 -2.93 -5.32 -25.39
C ARG A 78 -1.91 -4.57 -24.54
N PHE A 79 -2.05 -3.26 -24.43
CA PHE A 79 -1.19 -2.44 -23.56
C PHE A 79 -1.29 -2.87 -22.09
N TYR A 80 -2.51 -3.14 -21.61
CA TYR A 80 -2.71 -3.62 -20.24
C TYR A 80 -2.13 -5.01 -20.02
N ALA A 81 -2.20 -5.90 -21.01
CA ALA A 81 -1.64 -7.25 -20.89
C ALA A 81 -0.13 -7.25 -20.61
N LEU A 82 0.63 -6.31 -21.19
CA LEU A 82 2.04 -6.10 -20.86
C LEU A 82 2.20 -5.68 -19.39
N ILE A 83 1.43 -4.67 -18.96
CA ILE A 83 1.52 -4.11 -17.61
C ILE A 83 1.11 -5.13 -16.53
N ASP A 84 0.17 -6.01 -16.87
CA ASP A 84 -0.34 -7.08 -16.01
C ASP A 84 0.41 -8.41 -16.16
N SER A 85 1.51 -8.43 -16.93
CA SER A 85 2.32 -9.63 -17.09
C SER A 85 2.89 -10.10 -15.74
N GLU A 86 2.98 -11.42 -15.58
CA GLU A 86 3.46 -12.04 -14.35
C GLU A 86 4.92 -12.47 -14.42
N THR A 87 5.46 -12.62 -15.64
CA THR A 87 6.82 -13.07 -15.86
C THR A 87 7.55 -12.14 -16.82
N GLU A 88 8.87 -12.08 -16.64
CA GLU A 88 9.72 -11.19 -17.42
C GLU A 88 9.74 -11.58 -18.91
N SER A 89 9.83 -12.87 -19.21
CA SER A 89 9.78 -13.37 -20.59
C SER A 89 8.47 -13.02 -21.29
N ASP A 90 7.33 -13.21 -20.62
CA ASP A 90 6.02 -12.85 -21.16
C ASP A 90 5.90 -11.32 -21.37
N SER A 91 6.49 -10.52 -20.48
CA SER A 91 6.55 -9.06 -20.63
C SER A 91 7.30 -8.65 -21.90
N TYR A 92 8.45 -9.26 -22.19
CA TYR A 92 9.19 -9.00 -23.42
C TYR A 92 8.40 -9.40 -24.68
N VAL A 93 7.80 -10.59 -24.68
CA VAL A 93 6.95 -11.05 -25.81
C VAL A 93 5.80 -10.08 -26.05
N LYS A 94 5.10 -9.65 -24.99
CA LYS A 94 3.99 -8.69 -25.10
C LYS A 94 4.44 -7.31 -25.58
N LEU A 95 5.64 -6.86 -25.19
CA LEU A 95 6.20 -5.61 -25.71
C LEU A 95 6.43 -5.70 -27.22
N GLU A 96 6.99 -6.79 -27.72
CA GLU A 96 7.18 -7.00 -29.18
C GLU A 96 5.83 -7.06 -29.92
N ILE A 97 4.83 -7.73 -29.36
CA ILE A 97 3.48 -7.73 -29.93
C ILE A 97 2.93 -6.30 -30.03
N ILE A 98 3.16 -5.46 -29.02
CA ILE A 98 2.73 -4.05 -29.05
C ILE A 98 3.51 -3.27 -30.11
N ARG A 99 4.84 -3.42 -30.19
CA ARG A 99 5.69 -2.78 -31.21
C ARG A 99 5.16 -3.04 -32.62
N TYR A 100 5.02 -4.32 -32.96
CA TYR A 100 4.49 -4.76 -34.24
C TYR A 100 3.06 -4.27 -34.51
N THR A 101 2.21 -4.22 -33.47
CA THR A 101 0.85 -3.68 -33.59
C THR A 101 0.87 -2.19 -33.94
N VAL A 102 1.70 -1.39 -33.25
CA VAL A 102 1.80 0.05 -33.48
C VAL A 102 2.36 0.36 -34.86
N GLU A 103 3.39 -0.37 -35.30
CA GLU A 103 4.00 -0.20 -36.64
C GLU A 103 3.01 -0.44 -37.79
N ARG A 104 2.06 -1.36 -37.61
CA ARG A 104 1.07 -1.68 -38.65
C ARG A 104 -0.14 -0.77 -38.66
N LEU A 105 -0.42 -0.08 -37.55
CA LEU A 105 -1.54 0.85 -37.47
C LEU A 105 -1.21 2.14 -38.21
N LYS A 106 -2.22 2.71 -38.85
CA LYS A 106 -2.14 4.00 -39.57
C LYS A 106 -3.24 4.92 -39.06
N GLY A 107 -3.01 6.24 -39.16
CA GLY A 107 -4.01 7.25 -38.82
C GLY A 107 -3.37 8.58 -38.43
N GLU A 108 -4.15 9.66 -38.51
CA GLU A 108 -3.68 11.03 -38.27
C GLU A 108 -3.07 11.24 -36.88
N LYS A 109 -3.51 10.45 -35.88
CA LYS A 109 -3.05 10.54 -34.48
C LYS A 109 -2.12 9.40 -34.07
N ILE A 110 -1.48 8.72 -35.02
CA ILE A 110 -0.58 7.58 -34.75
C ILE A 110 0.61 7.95 -33.82
N SER A 111 1.03 9.22 -33.83
CA SER A 111 2.07 9.76 -32.95
C SER A 111 1.76 9.58 -31.45
N GLU A 112 0.49 9.53 -31.07
CA GLU A 112 0.06 9.22 -29.70
C GLU A 112 0.42 7.79 -29.30
N LEU A 113 0.27 6.82 -30.22
CA LEU A 113 0.65 5.44 -29.98
C LEU A 113 2.17 5.27 -29.91
N HIS A 114 2.92 5.93 -30.78
CA HIS A 114 4.38 5.95 -30.70
C HIS A 114 4.87 6.56 -29.38
N THR A 115 4.21 7.61 -28.89
CA THR A 115 4.53 8.21 -27.59
C THR A 115 4.28 7.23 -26.45
N ALA A 116 3.13 6.54 -26.46
CA ALA A 116 2.80 5.53 -25.46
C ALA A 116 3.81 4.37 -25.47
N LEU A 117 4.18 3.88 -26.66
CA LEU A 117 5.16 2.82 -26.82
C LEU A 117 6.53 3.25 -26.28
N LYS A 118 7.04 4.41 -26.69
CA LYS A 118 8.33 4.93 -26.21
C LYS A 118 8.38 5.08 -24.68
N GLN A 119 7.28 5.52 -24.08
CA GLN A 119 7.18 5.60 -22.62
C GLN A 119 7.21 4.22 -21.96
N LEU A 120 6.47 3.23 -22.50
CA LEU A 120 6.50 1.86 -21.98
C LEU A 120 7.87 1.22 -22.11
N GLU A 121 8.55 1.40 -23.22
CA GLU A 121 9.91 0.90 -23.43
C GLU A 121 10.89 1.50 -22.42
N SER A 122 10.85 2.82 -22.24
CA SER A 122 11.68 3.51 -21.25
C SER A 122 11.38 3.08 -19.82
N TRP A 123 10.12 2.75 -19.52
CA TRP A 123 9.69 2.33 -18.19
C TRP A 123 9.70 0.83 -17.97
N LEU A 124 9.95 0.02 -18.99
CA LEU A 124 9.84 -1.44 -18.93
C LEU A 124 10.60 -2.01 -17.73
N PRO A 125 11.88 -1.65 -17.46
CA PRO A 125 12.60 -2.19 -16.30
C PRO A 125 11.92 -1.89 -14.96
N LYS A 126 11.17 -0.78 -14.86
CA LYS A 126 10.44 -0.36 -13.66
C LYS A 126 9.01 -0.91 -13.61
N ILE A 127 8.44 -1.31 -14.74
CA ILE A 127 7.14 -1.99 -14.81
C ILE A 127 7.30 -3.42 -14.31
N ILE A 128 8.34 -4.10 -14.76
CA ILE A 128 8.62 -5.51 -14.43
C ILE A 128 9.45 -5.71 -13.16
N ALA A 129 9.77 -4.64 -12.42
CA ALA A 129 10.65 -4.72 -11.26
C ALA A 129 10.17 -5.73 -10.19
N HIS A 130 8.85 -5.81 -9.94
CA HIS A 130 8.25 -6.81 -9.05
C HIS A 130 8.45 -8.26 -9.49
N GLN A 131 8.66 -8.51 -10.78
CA GLN A 131 8.88 -9.87 -11.30
C GLN A 131 10.30 -10.34 -10.96
N ARG A 132 11.24 -9.41 -10.81
CA ARG A 132 12.63 -9.65 -10.41
C ARG A 132 12.83 -9.56 -8.89
N ASN A 133 11.96 -8.84 -8.19
CA ASN A 133 12.03 -8.65 -6.75
C ASN A 133 10.64 -8.84 -6.12
N PRO A 134 10.37 -9.98 -5.45
CA PRO A 134 9.07 -10.29 -4.87
C PRO A 134 8.69 -9.39 -3.68
N ASP A 135 9.65 -8.68 -3.08
CA ASP A 135 9.36 -7.71 -2.00
C ASP A 135 8.70 -6.42 -2.52
N LEU A 136 8.71 -6.20 -3.84
CA LEU A 136 7.99 -5.09 -4.46
C LEU A 136 6.54 -5.50 -4.74
N PRO A 137 5.54 -4.83 -4.13
CA PRO A 137 4.15 -5.20 -4.35
C PRO A 137 3.73 -4.91 -5.79
N LYS A 138 2.96 -5.82 -6.41
CA LYS A 138 2.15 -5.50 -7.59
C LYS A 138 1.15 -4.42 -7.16
N THR A 139 1.39 -3.17 -7.56
CA THR A 139 0.55 -2.07 -7.07
C THR A 139 -0.87 -2.18 -7.58
N ASN A 140 -1.82 -2.14 -6.65
CA ASN A 140 -3.23 -1.91 -6.93
C ASN A 140 -3.63 -0.50 -6.41
N ASN A 141 -4.82 -0.03 -6.77
CA ASN A 141 -5.28 1.33 -6.53
C ASN A 141 -5.50 1.72 -5.04
N MET A 142 -5.02 0.89 -4.10
CA MET A 142 -5.25 1.05 -2.67
C MET A 142 -4.63 2.35 -2.12
N THR A 143 -3.44 2.75 -2.59
CA THR A 143 -2.77 3.98 -2.17
C THR A 143 -3.51 5.25 -2.59
N GLU A 144 -4.23 5.24 -3.72
CA GLU A 144 -4.98 6.41 -4.18
C GLU A 144 -6.21 6.69 -3.30
N GLY A 145 -6.91 5.63 -2.85
CA GLY A 145 -7.98 5.75 -1.86
C GLY A 145 -7.50 6.32 -0.53
N PHE A 146 -6.25 6.02 -0.15
CA PHE A 146 -5.60 6.64 0.99
C PHE A 146 -5.17 8.09 0.72
N HIS A 147 -4.60 8.41 -0.44
CA HIS A 147 -4.24 9.78 -0.81
C HIS A 147 -5.45 10.73 -0.77
N LYS A 148 -6.61 10.32 -1.29
CA LYS A 148 -7.85 11.10 -1.18
C LYS A 148 -8.31 11.33 0.26
N LYS A 149 -8.11 10.33 1.14
CA LYS A 149 -8.40 10.46 2.58
C LYS A 149 -7.40 11.36 3.30
N TYR A 150 -6.12 11.36 2.90
CA TYR A 150 -5.08 12.19 3.50
C TYR A 150 -5.03 13.61 2.92
N GLU A 151 -5.50 13.84 1.69
CA GLU A 151 -5.72 15.19 1.12
C GLU A 151 -6.71 16.00 1.96
N TYR A 152 -7.64 15.32 2.65
CA TYR A 152 -8.56 15.94 3.60
C TYR A 152 -7.85 16.53 4.84
N TYR A 153 -6.59 16.17 5.09
CA TYR A 153 -5.82 16.60 6.26
C TYR A 153 -4.49 17.27 5.85
N PRO A 154 -4.47 18.59 5.55
CA PRO A 154 -3.29 19.33 5.08
C PRO A 154 -2.08 19.26 6.02
N SER A 155 -2.31 19.09 7.32
CA SER A 155 -1.27 18.92 8.36
C SER A 155 -0.46 17.63 8.18
N PHE A 156 -1.11 16.52 7.76
CA PHE A 156 -0.44 15.27 7.46
C PHE A 156 0.50 15.39 6.26
N LYS A 157 0.07 16.08 5.20
CA LYS A 157 0.88 16.27 3.97
C LYS A 157 2.20 17.01 4.24
N LYS A 158 2.18 18.06 5.08
CA LYS A 158 3.39 18.81 5.46
C LYS A 158 4.30 18.03 6.41
N GLY A 159 3.73 17.21 7.30
CA GLY A 159 4.49 16.36 8.22
C GLY A 159 5.20 15.20 7.52
N MET A 160 4.55 14.53 6.55
CA MET A 160 5.07 13.37 5.82
C MET A 160 6.29 13.65 4.93
N ILE A 161 6.63 14.91 4.67
CA ILE A 161 7.83 15.30 3.91
C ILE A 161 9.11 14.83 4.63
N LYS A 162 9.05 14.68 5.96
CA LYS A 162 10.17 14.21 6.77
C LYS A 162 10.02 12.73 7.13
N PRO A 163 11.13 11.96 7.23
CA PRO A 163 11.10 10.56 7.64
C PRO A 163 10.30 10.31 8.93
N GLU A 164 10.36 11.23 9.89
CA GLU A 164 9.63 11.15 11.16
C GLU A 164 8.11 11.30 10.98
N GLY A 165 7.66 12.06 10.00
CA GLY A 165 6.24 12.18 9.68
C GLY A 165 5.69 10.99 8.90
N ALA A 166 6.51 10.38 8.03
CA ALA A 166 6.16 9.12 7.39
C ALA A 166 6.08 7.96 8.41
N GLN A 167 7.01 7.92 9.35
CA GLN A 167 6.99 6.97 10.46
C GLN A 167 5.74 7.15 11.34
N ARG A 168 5.35 8.40 11.66
CA ARG A 168 4.10 8.69 12.39
C ARG A 168 2.84 8.13 11.73
N VAL A 169 2.77 8.10 10.39
CA VAL A 169 1.62 7.53 9.66
C VAL A 169 1.63 6.00 9.73
N LEU A 170 2.79 5.37 9.64
CA LEU A 170 2.94 3.92 9.83
C LEU A 170 2.62 3.52 11.28
N ASP A 171 3.09 4.32 12.24
CA ASP A 171 2.78 4.17 13.65
C ASP A 171 1.27 4.36 13.91
N TYR A 172 0.62 5.34 13.27
CA TYR A 172 -0.84 5.51 13.31
C TYR A 172 -1.57 4.30 12.74
N ARG A 173 -1.08 3.67 11.67
CA ARG A 173 -1.75 2.51 11.06
C ARG A 173 -1.73 1.31 12.01
N THR A 174 -0.59 1.07 12.66
CA THR A 174 -0.43 0.03 13.68
C THR A 174 -1.20 0.39 14.96
N PHE A 175 -1.12 1.64 15.41
CA PHE A 175 -1.82 2.16 16.58
C PHE A 175 -3.34 2.10 16.39
N GLY A 176 -3.87 2.56 15.26
CA GLY A 176 -5.30 2.54 14.95
C GLY A 176 -5.85 1.12 14.76
N HIS A 177 -5.07 0.20 14.19
CA HIS A 177 -5.43 -1.23 14.16
C HIS A 177 -5.52 -1.80 15.58
N ASN A 178 -4.49 -1.58 16.39
CA ASN A 178 -4.44 -2.07 17.76
C ASN A 178 -5.51 -1.40 18.64
N PHE A 179 -5.74 -0.10 18.51
CA PHE A 179 -6.75 0.66 19.24
C PHE A 179 -8.16 0.14 18.95
N LYS A 180 -8.46 -0.19 17.68
CA LYS A 180 -9.74 -0.84 17.31
C LYS A 180 -9.85 -2.29 17.80
N GLY A 181 -8.74 -3.03 17.83
CA GLY A 181 -8.70 -4.42 18.30
C GLY A 181 -8.67 -4.56 19.83
N PHE A 182 -8.27 -3.50 20.54
CA PHE A 182 -8.06 -3.53 21.99
C PHE A 182 -9.34 -3.78 22.80
N PRO A 183 -10.51 -3.17 22.48
CA PRO A 183 -11.77 -3.50 23.14
C PRO A 183 -12.16 -4.98 23.00
N ILE A 184 -11.93 -5.55 21.81
CA ILE A 184 -12.21 -6.97 21.54
C ILE A 184 -11.29 -7.87 22.39
N TYR A 185 -10.01 -7.52 22.47
CA TYR A 185 -9.04 -8.25 23.30
C TYR A 185 -9.37 -8.18 24.81
N ILE A 186 -9.85 -7.03 25.30
CA ILE A 186 -10.32 -6.89 26.69
C ILE A 186 -11.51 -7.82 26.93
N GLU A 187 -12.46 -7.88 26.01
CA GLU A 187 -13.63 -8.75 26.14
C GLU A 187 -13.25 -10.24 26.12
N GLU A 188 -12.34 -10.65 25.23
CA GLU A 188 -11.78 -12.01 25.21
C GLU A 188 -11.13 -12.39 26.57
N VAL A 189 -10.40 -11.45 27.20
CA VAL A 189 -9.80 -11.67 28.54
C VAL A 189 -10.86 -11.72 29.64
N ARG A 190 -11.93 -10.91 29.54
CA ARG A 190 -13.07 -10.93 30.48
C ARG A 190 -13.85 -12.24 30.41
N ILE A 191 -14.07 -12.77 29.20
CA ILE A 191 -14.71 -14.08 29.00
C ILE A 191 -13.88 -15.17 29.67
N LYS A 192 -12.56 -15.22 29.42
CA LYS A 192 -11.66 -16.19 30.06
C LYS A 192 -11.64 -16.06 31.59
N TYR A 193 -11.75 -14.85 32.12
CA TYR A 193 -11.86 -14.64 33.56
C TYR A 193 -13.19 -15.15 34.13
N LYS A 194 -14.31 -14.97 33.41
CA LYS A 194 -15.61 -15.53 33.80
C LYS A 194 -15.58 -17.06 33.83
N GLU A 195 -14.99 -17.68 32.80
CA GLU A 195 -14.78 -19.14 32.74
C GLU A 195 -13.92 -19.63 33.92
N TYR A 196 -12.80 -18.96 34.18
CA TYR A 196 -11.97 -19.25 35.36
C TYR A 196 -12.75 -19.12 36.68
N ARG A 197 -13.59 -18.10 36.82
CA ARG A 197 -14.42 -17.90 38.03
C ARG A 197 -15.41 -19.03 38.25
N VAL A 198 -16.01 -19.57 37.19
CA VAL A 198 -16.89 -20.74 37.27
C VAL A 198 -16.12 -21.97 37.75
N ILE A 199 -14.91 -22.20 37.22
CA ILE A 199 -14.04 -23.32 37.63
C ILE A 199 -13.61 -23.18 39.10
N LEU A 200 -13.22 -21.97 39.52
CA LEU A 200 -12.81 -21.68 40.90
C LEU A 200 -13.95 -21.90 41.92
N LEU A 201 -15.19 -21.62 41.53
CA LEU A 201 -16.36 -21.88 42.39
C LEU A 201 -16.61 -23.38 42.59
N GLY A 202 -16.24 -24.21 41.61
CA GLY A 202 -16.34 -25.68 41.69
C GLY A 202 -15.22 -26.35 42.49
N ASP A 203 -14.02 -25.76 42.55
CA ASP A 203 -12.85 -26.32 43.26
C ASP A 203 -11.99 -25.24 43.94
N SER A 204 -12.55 -24.62 44.98
CA SER A 204 -11.98 -23.42 45.63
C SER A 204 -10.69 -23.66 46.44
N LYS A 205 -10.33 -24.93 46.71
CA LYS A 205 -9.14 -25.29 47.51
C LYS A 205 -7.90 -25.57 46.66
N ASN A 206 -8.03 -25.61 45.33
CA ASN A 206 -6.93 -25.92 44.42
C ASN A 206 -5.87 -24.78 44.35
N PRO A 207 -4.60 -25.03 44.75
CA PRO A 207 -3.55 -24.01 44.76
C PRO A 207 -3.22 -23.45 43.38
N SER A 208 -3.32 -24.26 42.32
CA SER A 208 -3.05 -23.87 40.93
C SER A 208 -4.06 -22.83 40.43
N LEU A 209 -5.31 -22.91 40.90
CA LEU A 209 -6.34 -21.93 40.56
C LEU A 209 -6.06 -20.58 41.23
N LYS A 210 -5.56 -20.54 42.47
CA LYS A 210 -5.16 -19.28 43.13
C LYS A 210 -4.06 -18.54 42.35
N GLY A 211 -3.10 -19.26 41.77
CA GLY A 211 -2.08 -18.69 40.89
C GLY A 211 -2.65 -18.06 39.62
N ALA A 212 -3.64 -18.73 39.00
CA ALA A 212 -4.36 -18.18 37.84
C ALA A 212 -5.18 -16.92 38.18
N GLY A 213 -5.73 -16.82 39.39
CA GLY A 213 -6.38 -15.60 39.88
C GLY A 213 -5.43 -14.39 39.93
N MET A 214 -4.20 -14.59 40.40
CA MET A 214 -3.16 -13.55 40.39
C MET A 214 -2.75 -13.16 38.96
N TYR A 215 -2.68 -14.12 38.04
CA TYR A 215 -2.46 -13.85 36.62
C TYR A 215 -3.52 -12.91 36.05
N PHE A 216 -4.81 -13.17 36.26
CA PHE A 216 -5.88 -12.29 35.77
C PHE A 216 -5.84 -10.91 36.44
N LYS A 217 -5.61 -10.83 37.76
CA LYS A 217 -5.44 -9.55 38.47
C LYS A 217 -4.34 -8.69 37.87
N HIS A 218 -3.15 -9.25 37.66
CA HIS A 218 -2.03 -8.54 37.04
C HIS A 218 -2.29 -8.22 35.57
N LYS A 219 -2.98 -9.09 34.84
CA LYS A 219 -3.37 -8.86 33.44
C LYS A 219 -4.33 -7.69 33.32
N PHE A 220 -5.35 -7.58 34.18
CA PHE A 220 -6.29 -6.45 34.19
C PHE A 220 -5.62 -5.13 34.56
N LEU A 221 -4.77 -5.09 35.59
CA LEU A 221 -3.99 -3.90 35.94
C LEU A 221 -3.11 -3.43 34.78
N ARG A 222 -2.50 -4.37 34.05
CA ARG A 222 -1.69 -4.07 32.86
C ARG A 222 -2.54 -3.57 31.70
N LEU A 223 -3.71 -4.17 31.46
CA LEU A 223 -4.66 -3.73 30.44
C LEU A 223 -5.17 -2.32 30.69
N ASP A 224 -5.48 -1.98 31.95
CA ASP A 224 -5.95 -0.65 32.34
C ASP A 224 -4.87 0.42 32.12
N LYS A 225 -3.63 0.14 32.55
CA LYS A 225 -2.47 1.01 32.26
C LYS A 225 -2.23 1.17 30.76
N TRP A 226 -2.34 0.09 29.99
CA TRP A 226 -2.20 0.15 28.53
C TRP A 226 -3.32 0.96 27.90
N TYR A 227 -4.56 0.79 28.35
CA TYR A 227 -5.71 1.57 27.88
C TYR A 227 -5.52 3.06 28.16
N GLY A 228 -5.10 3.43 29.37
CA GLY A 228 -4.76 4.81 29.73
C GLY A 228 -3.73 5.41 28.78
N ASN A 229 -2.62 4.70 28.54
CA ASN A 229 -1.59 5.14 27.60
C ASN A 229 -2.11 5.25 26.15
N TYR A 230 -2.96 4.32 25.70
CA TYR A 230 -3.60 4.39 24.38
C TYR A 230 -4.50 5.62 24.27
N MET A 231 -5.27 5.94 25.32
CA MET A 231 -6.15 7.10 25.35
C MET A 231 -5.38 8.43 25.42
N GLU A 232 -4.28 8.49 26.17
CA GLU A 232 -3.38 9.65 26.20
C GLU A 232 -2.78 9.92 24.82
N VAL A 233 -2.22 8.90 24.16
CA VAL A 233 -1.65 9.02 22.81
C VAL A 233 -2.74 9.39 21.78
N TRP A 234 -3.95 8.83 21.90
CA TRP A 234 -5.10 9.22 21.08
C TRP A 234 -5.45 10.69 21.26
N ASN A 235 -5.60 11.14 22.51
CA ASN A 235 -5.96 12.52 22.83
C ASN A 235 -4.88 13.53 22.43
N GLN A 236 -3.61 13.18 22.59
CA GLN A 236 -2.49 14.09 22.32
C GLN A 236 -2.19 14.25 20.82
N TYR A 237 -2.34 13.19 20.03
CA TYR A 237 -1.86 13.17 18.64
C TYR A 237 -2.95 12.97 17.58
N PHE A 238 -4.13 12.48 17.95
CA PHE A 238 -5.13 12.02 16.98
C PHE A 238 -6.55 12.55 17.20
N ARG A 239 -6.88 13.02 18.40
CA ARG A 239 -8.15 13.69 18.68
C ARG A 239 -8.17 15.05 17.97
N ILE A 240 -9.05 15.17 16.99
CA ILE A 240 -9.35 16.44 16.32
C ILE A 240 -10.02 17.36 17.36
N LEU A 241 -9.47 18.55 17.55
CA LEU A 241 -10.19 19.69 18.14
C LEU A 241 -10.98 20.38 17.03
#